data_AF-X1CCQ5-F1
#
_entry.id   AF-X1CCQ5-F1
#
_cell.length_a   1.000
_cell.length_b   1.000
_cell.length_c   1.000
_cell.angle_alpha   90.00
_cell.angle_beta   90.00
_cell.angle_gamma   90.00
#
_symmetry.space_group_name_H-M   'P 1'
#
loop_
_entity.id
_entity.type
_entity.pdbx_description
1 polymer ?
#
loop_
_entity_poly.entity_id
_entity_poly.type
_entity_poly.pdbx_seq_one_letter_code
_entity_poly.pdbx_strand_id
1 'polypeptide(L)'
;TGASLTNKFYSLVIWGCVSEATGDCKLFCNLPNGSYNTSVGVEDDADNFAVYTVPASFTGTGFLISEWKLRRQSAGGGTFTSIAEIDLRGLLPSLTAGGGGAANTEFVDNVFRILNVTNSTKEIAFAASSITAATTRTITMVDADLDLATVSNSFPTDSGTAAPTANVLTIAGGTGVNTAGAATTVTINIDSPVIVANGGSGAATLTGVLTGNGTSAFTVSTVTDNTVVMGSTSNLLQDTTITVTDAGEMVNASQPAFLAYQASEQTNATGNGTTYTLGSTMDLTEVFDQGGDF
;
A
#
# COMPACT_ATOMS: atom_id res chain seq x y z
N THR A 1 -24.48 -45.56 50.89
CA THR A 1 -25.93 -45.36 51.09
C THR A 1 -26.59 -45.26 49.72
N GLY A 2 -27.52 -46.15 49.39
CA GLY A 2 -28.14 -46.17 48.06
C GLY A 2 -29.31 -45.19 47.97
N ALA A 3 -29.21 -44.19 47.10
CA ALA A 3 -30.33 -43.31 46.76
C ALA A 3 -31.32 -44.03 45.83
N SER A 4 -32.61 -43.76 45.95
CA SER A 4 -33.64 -44.37 45.11
C SER A 4 -33.47 -43.95 43.65
N LEU A 5 -33.36 -44.93 42.75
CA LEU A 5 -33.31 -44.70 41.29
C LEU A 5 -34.70 -44.43 40.68
N THR A 6 -35.76 -44.42 41.49
CA THR A 6 -37.14 -44.26 40.99
C THR A 6 -37.37 -42.87 40.43
N ASN A 7 -37.86 -42.79 39.19
CA ASN A 7 -38.09 -41.56 38.43
C ASN A 7 -36.83 -40.70 38.25
N LYS A 8 -35.66 -41.33 38.23
CA LYS A 8 -34.37 -40.70 37.96
C LYS A 8 -33.82 -41.14 36.61
N PHE A 9 -32.93 -40.31 36.10
CA PHE A 9 -32.14 -40.55 34.90
C PHE A 9 -30.68 -40.77 35.31
N TYR A 10 -29.96 -41.66 34.65
CA TYR A 10 -28.57 -41.93 34.99
C TYR A 10 -27.84 -42.62 33.85
N SER A 11 -26.52 -42.54 33.88
CA SER A 11 -25.62 -43.11 32.88
C SER A 11 -24.96 -44.39 33.39
N LEU A 12 -24.97 -45.43 32.58
CA LEU A 12 -24.19 -46.65 32.80
C LEU A 12 -23.11 -46.73 31.72
N VAL A 13 -21.85 -46.84 32.12
CA VAL A 13 -20.75 -47.00 31.15
C VAL A 13 -20.36 -48.47 31.09
N ILE A 14 -20.50 -49.06 29.91
CA ILE A 14 -20.18 -50.46 29.62
C ILE A 14 -18.78 -50.52 29.03
N TRP A 15 -17.96 -51.42 29.56
CA TRP A 15 -16.60 -51.67 29.09
C TRP A 15 -16.28 -53.16 29.13
N GLY A 16 -15.32 -53.58 28.34
CA GLY A 16 -14.85 -54.97 28.28
C GLY A 16 -13.39 -55.06 28.68
N CYS A 17 -12.97 -56.22 29.17
CA CYS A 17 -11.57 -56.59 29.28
C CYS A 17 -11.32 -57.79 28.37
N VAL A 18 -10.22 -57.77 27.63
CA VAL A 18 -9.64 -58.96 26.98
C VAL A 18 -8.21 -59.09 27.45
N SER A 19 -7.93 -60.15 28.20
CA SER A 19 -6.65 -60.45 28.83
C SER A 19 -6.17 -61.84 28.45
N GLU A 20 -4.88 -62.13 28.65
CA GLU A 20 -4.31 -63.47 28.48
C GLU A 20 -4.91 -64.48 29.46
N ALA A 21 -5.33 -64.01 30.64
CA ALA A 21 -6.03 -64.81 31.63
C ALA A 21 -7.52 -64.86 31.28
N THR A 22 -8.01 -66.03 30.84
CA THR A 22 -9.42 -66.22 30.44
C THR A 22 -10.42 -65.85 31.54
N GLY A 23 -10.00 -65.89 32.81
CA GLY A 23 -10.82 -65.47 33.96
C GLY A 23 -11.14 -63.97 34.01
N ASP A 24 -10.36 -63.14 33.33
CA ASP A 24 -10.48 -61.68 33.33
C ASP A 24 -11.21 -61.14 32.09
N CYS A 25 -11.45 -61.99 31.08
CA CYS A 25 -12.21 -61.66 29.88
C CYS A 25 -13.71 -61.53 30.19
N LYS A 26 -14.13 -60.34 30.63
CA LYS A 26 -15.50 -60.06 31.08
C LYS A 26 -15.98 -58.70 30.60
N LEU A 27 -17.31 -58.54 30.60
CA LEU A 27 -17.96 -57.24 30.49
C LEU A 27 -18.16 -56.66 31.89
N PHE A 28 -17.98 -55.35 31.99
CA PHE A 28 -18.09 -54.58 33.20
C PHE A 28 -19.03 -53.39 32.99
N CYS A 29 -19.60 -52.92 34.08
CA CYS A 29 -20.47 -51.75 34.11
C CYS A 29 -20.00 -50.84 35.24
N ASN A 30 -19.66 -49.60 34.91
CA ASN A 30 -19.45 -48.58 35.91
C ASN A 30 -20.80 -48.03 36.36
N LEU A 31 -20.97 -47.93 37.67
CA LEU A 31 -22.13 -47.28 38.26
C LEU A 31 -21.91 -45.76 38.28
N PRO A 32 -22.96 -44.97 38.09
CA PRO A 32 -22.87 -43.51 38.10
C PRO A 32 -22.60 -42.99 39.50
N ASN A 33 -21.94 -41.83 39.59
CA ASN A 33 -21.69 -41.16 40.87
C ASN A 33 -22.93 -40.40 41.40
N GLY A 34 -23.98 -40.30 40.58
CA GLY A 34 -25.21 -39.58 40.89
C GLY A 34 -26.36 -39.95 39.96
N SER A 35 -27.39 -39.11 39.94
CA SER A 35 -28.56 -39.27 39.08
C SER A 35 -29.20 -37.92 38.76
N TYR A 36 -29.78 -37.79 37.58
CA TYR A 36 -30.45 -36.58 37.09
C TYR A 36 -31.97 -36.62 37.30
N ASN A 37 -32.58 -35.43 37.23
CA ASN A 37 -34.02 -35.23 37.35
C ASN A 37 -34.72 -35.03 36.00
N THR A 38 -33.96 -34.83 34.92
CA THR A 38 -34.47 -34.52 33.58
C THR A 38 -33.75 -35.34 32.52
N SER A 39 -34.38 -35.54 31.35
CA SER A 39 -33.74 -36.23 30.20
C SER A 39 -32.59 -35.40 29.63
N VAL A 40 -32.78 -34.08 29.52
CA VAL A 40 -31.74 -33.14 29.07
C VAL A 40 -30.52 -33.20 29.98
N GLY A 41 -30.71 -33.29 31.31
CA GLY A 41 -29.60 -33.35 32.26
C GLY A 41 -28.73 -34.60 32.09
N VAL A 42 -29.31 -35.75 31.75
CA VAL A 42 -28.53 -36.97 31.44
C VAL A 42 -27.95 -36.93 30.04
N GLU A 43 -28.66 -36.38 29.05
CA GLU A 43 -28.18 -36.22 27.66
C GLU A 43 -26.95 -35.32 27.57
N ASP A 44 -26.93 -34.22 28.33
CA ASP A 44 -25.81 -33.29 28.39
C ASP A 44 -24.73 -33.71 29.42
N ASP A 45 -25.02 -34.71 30.28
CA ASP A 45 -24.16 -35.11 31.42
C ASP A 45 -23.72 -33.91 32.28
N ALA A 46 -24.64 -32.97 32.53
CA ALA A 46 -24.33 -31.63 33.04
C ALA A 46 -23.52 -31.61 34.36
N ASP A 47 -23.75 -32.60 35.23
CA ASP A 47 -23.07 -32.76 36.52
C ASP A 47 -21.92 -33.79 36.48
N ASN A 48 -21.57 -34.32 35.31
CA ASN A 48 -20.54 -35.34 35.09
C ASN A 48 -20.70 -36.59 35.97
N PHE A 49 -21.89 -37.20 35.96
CA PHE A 49 -22.15 -38.41 36.76
C PHE A 49 -21.76 -39.69 36.03
N ALA A 50 -21.50 -39.64 34.72
CA ALA A 50 -20.96 -40.76 33.98
C ALA A 50 -19.50 -41.07 34.39
N VAL A 51 -19.19 -42.36 34.58
CA VAL A 51 -17.88 -42.81 35.07
C VAL A 51 -17.18 -43.63 33.98
N TYR A 52 -16.19 -43.02 33.32
CA TYR A 52 -15.43 -43.64 32.22
C TYR A 52 -14.15 -44.33 32.68
N THR A 53 -13.77 -44.19 33.94
CA THR A 53 -12.51 -44.72 34.46
C THR A 53 -12.52 -46.25 34.50
N VAL A 54 -11.58 -46.86 33.80
CA VAL A 54 -11.28 -48.29 33.93
C VAL A 54 -10.30 -48.45 35.10
N PRO A 55 -10.53 -49.38 36.06
CA PRO A 55 -9.62 -49.60 37.17
C PRO A 55 -8.20 -49.95 36.69
N ALA A 56 -7.19 -49.47 37.41
CA ALA A 56 -5.78 -49.60 37.01
C ALA A 56 -5.32 -51.04 36.74
N SER A 57 -5.95 -52.03 37.37
CA SER A 57 -5.68 -53.46 37.15
C SER A 57 -6.02 -53.95 35.73
N PHE A 58 -6.80 -53.20 34.96
CA PHE A 58 -7.20 -53.52 33.59
C PHE A 58 -6.59 -52.57 32.56
N THR A 59 -5.55 -51.83 32.97
CA THR A 59 -4.82 -50.94 32.05
C THR A 59 -4.15 -51.77 30.95
N GLY A 60 -4.44 -51.45 29.69
CA GLY A 60 -3.88 -52.15 28.52
C GLY A 60 -4.69 -53.35 28.02
N THR A 61 -5.66 -53.84 28.82
CA THR A 61 -6.56 -54.95 28.45
C THR A 61 -8.04 -54.53 28.44
N GLY A 62 -8.38 -53.43 29.12
CA GLY A 62 -9.71 -52.83 29.16
C GLY A 62 -9.98 -51.88 27.98
N PHE A 63 -11.20 -51.90 27.45
CA PHE A 63 -11.68 -50.99 26.41
C PHE A 63 -13.14 -50.59 26.66
N LEU A 64 -13.46 -49.33 26.39
CA LEU A 64 -14.83 -48.81 26.49
C LEU A 64 -15.69 -49.35 25.34
N ILE A 65 -16.98 -49.54 25.60
CA ILE A 65 -17.94 -50.08 24.62
C ILE A 65 -19.06 -49.08 24.36
N SER A 66 -19.78 -48.65 25.40
CA SER A 66 -20.90 -47.73 25.24
C SER A 66 -21.26 -47.04 26.54
N GLU A 67 -21.93 -45.90 26.44
CA GLU A 67 -22.66 -45.27 27.55
C GLU A 67 -24.16 -45.43 27.30
N TRP A 68 -24.87 -45.95 28.28
CA TRP A 68 -26.32 -46.10 28.26
C TRP A 68 -26.96 -45.07 29.19
N LYS A 69 -27.73 -44.15 28.60
CA LYS A 69 -28.49 -43.14 29.32
C LYS A 69 -29.90 -43.68 29.53
N LEU A 70 -30.22 -43.99 30.78
CA LEU A 70 -31.44 -44.71 31.14
C LEU A 70 -32.33 -43.88 32.07
N ARG A 71 -33.63 -44.14 32.01
CA ARG A 71 -34.62 -43.68 33.00
C ARG A 71 -35.28 -44.87 33.66
N ARG A 72 -35.36 -44.91 34.99
CA ARG A 72 -36.20 -45.88 35.70
C ARG A 72 -37.52 -45.23 36.11
N GLN A 73 -38.64 -45.72 35.60
CA GLN A 73 -39.98 -45.24 35.94
C GLN A 73 -40.61 -46.11 37.03
N SER A 74 -41.43 -45.51 37.91
CA SER A 74 -42.13 -46.26 38.98
C SER A 74 -43.25 -47.18 38.46
N ALA A 75 -43.69 -47.01 37.22
CA ALA A 75 -44.80 -47.79 36.65
C ALA A 75 -44.42 -49.28 36.46
N GLY A 76 -45.39 -50.17 36.70
CA GLY A 76 -45.27 -51.61 36.39
C GLY A 76 -44.20 -52.40 37.17
N GLY A 77 -43.78 -51.93 38.35
CA GLY A 77 -42.73 -52.59 39.14
C GLY A 77 -41.31 -52.07 38.88
N GLY A 78 -41.14 -51.05 38.03
CA GLY A 78 -39.85 -50.43 37.75
C GLY A 78 -39.39 -50.68 36.32
N THR A 79 -39.95 -49.95 35.35
CA THR A 79 -39.54 -50.06 33.93
C THR A 79 -38.30 -49.22 33.66
N PHE A 80 -37.28 -49.79 33.01
CA PHE A 80 -36.15 -49.04 32.48
C PHE A 80 -36.42 -48.66 31.03
N THR A 81 -36.19 -47.39 30.69
CA THR A 81 -36.34 -46.84 29.34
C THR A 81 -35.00 -46.30 28.88
N SER A 82 -34.57 -46.67 27.68
CA SER A 82 -33.41 -46.06 27.04
C SER A 82 -33.77 -44.64 26.58
N ILE A 83 -32.95 -43.68 26.95
CA ILE A 83 -33.02 -42.29 26.49
C ILE A 83 -32.08 -42.10 25.31
N ALA A 84 -30.83 -42.53 25.49
CA ALA A 84 -29.81 -42.51 24.45
C ALA A 84 -28.77 -43.61 24.73
N GLU A 85 -28.13 -44.08 23.66
CA GLU A 85 -26.98 -44.97 23.70
C GLU A 85 -25.87 -44.34 22.88
N ILE A 86 -24.72 -44.13 23.52
CA ILE A 86 -23.54 -43.53 22.91
C ILE A 86 -22.51 -44.64 22.69
N ASP A 87 -22.09 -44.85 21.44
CA ASP A 87 -21.02 -45.79 21.13
C ASP A 87 -19.67 -45.19 21.56
N LEU A 88 -18.90 -45.97 22.31
CA LEU A 88 -17.55 -45.60 22.77
C LEU A 88 -16.46 -46.45 22.11
N ARG A 89 -16.83 -47.34 21.17
CA ARG A 89 -15.88 -48.13 20.37
C ARG A 89 -15.36 -47.29 19.21
N GLY A 90 -14.04 -47.29 19.00
CA GLY A 90 -13.49 -47.09 17.66
C GLY A 90 -13.21 -45.66 17.20
N LEU A 91 -12.56 -44.84 18.01
CA LEU A 91 -11.54 -43.92 17.48
C LEU A 91 -10.17 -44.49 17.87
N LEU A 92 -9.18 -44.48 16.96
CA LEU A 92 -7.77 -44.79 17.25
C LEU A 92 -7.40 -44.25 18.64
N PRO A 93 -6.60 -44.98 19.45
CA PRO A 93 -6.50 -44.79 20.90
C PRO A 93 -6.56 -43.30 21.26
N SER A 94 -7.74 -42.87 21.73
CA SER A 94 -7.97 -41.49 22.10
C SER A 94 -6.99 -41.16 23.22
N LEU A 95 -6.13 -40.16 23.04
CA LEU A 95 -5.25 -39.64 24.10
C LEU A 95 -6.05 -39.06 25.27
N THR A 96 -7.38 -39.03 25.20
CA THR A 96 -8.28 -38.70 26.30
C THR A 96 -9.57 -39.51 26.14
N ALA A 97 -9.90 -40.32 27.15
CA ALA A 97 -11.17 -41.04 27.22
C ALA A 97 -12.30 -40.04 27.46
N GLY A 98 -13.26 -39.99 26.54
CA GLY A 98 -14.46 -39.15 26.63
C GLY A 98 -15.09 -39.06 25.25
N GLY A 99 -16.31 -39.58 25.10
CA GLY A 99 -17.02 -39.66 23.84
C GLY A 99 -17.22 -38.29 23.19
N GLY A 100 -16.35 -37.94 22.25
CA GLY A 100 -16.63 -36.98 21.20
C GLY A 100 -16.77 -37.77 19.92
N GLY A 101 -17.97 -37.76 19.31
CA GLY A 101 -18.16 -38.27 17.97
C GLY A 101 -17.12 -37.68 17.01
N ALA A 102 -16.79 -38.42 15.94
CA ALA A 102 -15.97 -38.04 14.79
C ALA A 102 -15.15 -36.77 14.99
N ALA A 103 -13.85 -36.90 15.30
CA ALA A 103 -12.88 -35.80 15.50
C ALA A 103 -13.41 -34.48 14.95
N ASN A 104 -13.97 -33.63 15.82
CA ASN A 104 -14.68 -32.40 15.41
C ASN A 104 -13.83 -31.68 14.35
N THR A 105 -14.29 -31.67 13.10
CA THR A 105 -13.59 -30.96 12.02
C THR A 105 -13.92 -29.47 12.03
N GLU A 106 -14.81 -29.06 12.92
CA GLU A 106 -15.25 -27.69 13.13
C GLU A 106 -15.06 -27.35 14.61
N PHE A 107 -14.31 -26.29 14.87
CA PHE A 107 -14.03 -25.79 16.20
C PHE A 107 -14.64 -24.41 16.32
N VAL A 108 -15.28 -24.12 17.46
CA VAL A 108 -15.72 -22.76 17.76
C VAL A 108 -14.50 -21.85 17.83
N ASP A 109 -14.58 -20.65 17.24
CA ASP A 109 -13.44 -19.75 17.04
C ASP A 109 -12.71 -19.37 18.35
N ASN A 110 -13.41 -19.29 19.48
CA ASN A 110 -12.80 -19.03 20.78
C ASN A 110 -12.08 -20.24 21.41
N VAL A 111 -12.37 -21.47 20.95
CA VAL A 111 -11.90 -22.72 21.57
C VAL A 111 -10.55 -23.16 21.00
N PHE A 112 -10.30 -22.93 19.72
CA PHE A 112 -9.03 -23.32 19.09
C PHE A 112 -8.00 -22.17 19.15
N ARG A 113 -6.87 -22.43 19.82
CA ARG A 113 -5.74 -21.50 19.98
C ARG A 113 -4.42 -22.21 19.68
N ILE A 114 -3.49 -21.50 19.04
CA ILE A 114 -2.10 -21.97 18.89
C ILE A 114 -1.27 -21.29 19.97
N LEU A 115 -0.69 -22.07 20.88
CA LEU A 115 0.11 -21.58 22.00
C LEU A 115 1.59 -21.55 21.64
N ASN A 116 2.32 -20.58 22.16
CA ASN A 116 3.77 -20.63 22.13
C ASN A 116 4.29 -21.70 23.11
N VAL A 117 5.23 -22.54 22.63
CA VAL A 117 5.75 -23.70 23.38
C VAL A 117 6.55 -23.32 24.63
N THR A 118 7.13 -22.13 24.69
CA THR A 118 7.91 -21.67 25.85
C THR A 118 7.15 -20.70 26.75
N ASN A 119 6.05 -20.11 26.26
CA ASN A 119 5.18 -19.24 27.04
C ASN A 119 3.72 -19.37 26.58
N SER A 120 2.93 -20.12 27.34
CA SER A 120 1.52 -20.38 27.05
C SER A 120 0.62 -19.15 27.09
N THR A 121 1.08 -17.99 27.60
CA THR A 121 0.27 -16.75 27.55
C THR A 121 0.34 -16.05 26.19
N LYS A 122 1.25 -16.48 25.31
CA LYS A 122 1.33 -15.99 23.92
C LYS A 122 0.59 -16.95 23.02
N GLU A 123 -0.49 -16.47 22.42
CA GLU A 123 -1.37 -17.28 21.59
C GLU A 123 -1.68 -16.60 20.25
N ILE A 124 -1.97 -17.42 19.23
CA ILE A 124 -2.66 -16.99 18.02
C ILE A 124 -4.12 -17.44 18.14
N ALA A 125 -5.03 -16.48 17.97
CA ALA A 125 -6.47 -16.69 18.02
C ALA A 125 -7.09 -16.56 16.63
N PHE A 126 -8.15 -17.32 16.38
CA PHE A 126 -8.98 -17.20 15.18
C PHE A 126 -10.35 -16.63 15.58
N ALA A 127 -10.96 -15.77 14.74
CA ALA A 127 -12.24 -15.14 15.03
C ALA A 127 -13.11 -15.04 13.77
N ALA A 128 -14.39 -15.39 13.88
CA ALA A 128 -15.34 -15.39 12.77
C ALA A 128 -16.45 -14.33 12.92
N SER A 129 -16.45 -13.55 14.01
CA SER A 129 -17.51 -12.61 14.36
C SER A 129 -17.83 -11.55 13.30
N SER A 130 -16.86 -11.20 12.44
CA SER A 130 -17.03 -10.22 11.36
C SER A 130 -17.44 -10.83 10.00
N ILE A 131 -17.48 -12.16 9.90
CA ILE A 131 -17.86 -12.87 8.68
C ILE A 131 -19.39 -12.92 8.59
N THR A 132 -19.95 -12.54 7.45
CA THR A 132 -21.40 -12.60 7.22
C THR A 132 -21.91 -14.04 7.38
N ALA A 133 -23.09 -14.21 8.01
CA ALA A 133 -23.70 -15.51 8.22
C ALA A 133 -23.83 -16.33 6.92
N ALA A 134 -23.70 -17.65 7.03
CA ALA A 134 -23.70 -18.59 5.91
C ALA A 134 -22.60 -18.35 4.85
N THR A 135 -21.49 -17.70 5.22
CA THR A 135 -20.31 -17.60 4.36
C THR A 135 -19.10 -18.29 4.97
N THR A 136 -18.30 -18.94 4.13
CA THR A 136 -17.03 -19.56 4.51
C THR A 136 -15.89 -18.77 3.86
N ARG A 137 -14.84 -18.48 4.63
CA ARG A 137 -13.59 -17.91 4.11
C ARG A 137 -12.51 -18.97 4.17
N THR A 138 -11.84 -19.20 3.04
CA THR A 138 -10.77 -20.18 2.92
C THR A 138 -9.43 -19.47 2.81
N ILE A 139 -8.48 -19.84 3.66
CA ILE A 139 -7.07 -19.46 3.52
C ILE A 139 -6.37 -20.62 2.81
N THR A 140 -5.91 -20.39 1.59
CA THR A 140 -5.07 -21.34 0.85
C THR A 140 -3.61 -21.04 1.16
N MET A 141 -2.91 -22.01 1.72
CA MET A 141 -1.50 -21.84 2.06
C MET A 141 -0.62 -21.99 0.82
N VAL A 142 0.41 -21.16 0.72
CA VAL A 142 1.46 -21.30 -0.30
C VAL A 142 2.44 -22.41 0.10
N ASP A 143 3.14 -22.98 -0.87
CA ASP A 143 4.21 -23.96 -0.64
C ASP A 143 5.53 -23.26 -0.30
N ALA A 144 5.47 -22.39 0.72
CA ALA A 144 6.59 -21.62 1.27
C ALA A 144 6.23 -21.11 2.66
N ASP A 145 7.24 -20.76 3.46
CA ASP A 145 7.02 -20.09 4.74
C ASP A 145 6.37 -18.71 4.52
N LEU A 146 5.25 -18.47 5.19
CA LEU A 146 4.56 -17.18 5.16
C LEU A 146 4.87 -16.42 6.45
N ASP A 147 5.65 -15.35 6.34
CA ASP A 147 5.87 -14.42 7.45
C ASP A 147 4.79 -13.31 7.46
N LEU A 148 3.85 -13.41 8.41
CA LEU A 148 2.77 -12.42 8.56
C LEU A 148 3.25 -11.06 9.07
N ALA A 149 4.51 -10.91 9.48
CA ALA A 149 5.06 -9.58 9.76
C ALA A 149 5.25 -8.75 8.48
N THR A 150 5.33 -9.41 7.31
CA THR A 150 5.61 -8.75 6.03
C THR A 150 4.36 -8.20 5.33
N VAL A 151 3.14 -8.58 5.77
CA VAL A 151 1.91 -7.95 5.29
C VAL A 151 1.80 -6.52 5.86
N SER A 152 2.29 -5.56 5.09
CA SER A 152 2.34 -4.15 5.49
C SER A 152 0.95 -3.57 5.67
N ASN A 153 0.67 -3.02 6.85
CA ASN A 153 -0.56 -2.31 7.18
C ASN A 153 -0.38 -0.79 7.22
N SER A 154 0.82 -0.30 6.92
CA SER A 154 1.18 1.11 6.92
C SER A 154 2.23 1.39 5.85
N PHE A 155 2.07 2.53 5.17
CA PHE A 155 2.96 2.96 4.09
C PHE A 155 3.41 4.39 4.39
N PRO A 156 4.58 4.59 5.03
CA PRO A 156 5.14 5.92 5.26
C PRO A 156 5.34 6.71 3.95
N THR A 157 5.16 8.02 4.02
CA THR A 157 5.26 8.99 2.93
C THR A 157 6.00 10.23 3.44
N ASP A 158 6.42 11.12 2.54
CA ASP A 158 7.13 12.35 2.89
C ASP A 158 6.30 13.31 3.75
N SER A 159 4.97 13.12 3.83
CA SER A 159 4.05 13.97 4.59
C SER A 159 3.26 13.20 5.67
N GLY A 160 3.68 11.98 6.04
CA GLY A 160 3.02 11.18 7.07
C GLY A 160 2.89 9.71 6.69
N THR A 161 1.83 9.03 7.12
CA THR A 161 1.62 7.60 6.85
C THR A 161 0.31 7.39 6.10
N ALA A 162 0.36 6.74 4.94
CA ALA A 162 -0.84 6.25 4.26
C ALA A 162 -1.31 4.97 4.96
N ALA A 163 -2.48 5.03 5.60
CA ALA A 163 -3.14 3.89 6.23
C ALA A 163 -4.18 3.31 5.27
N PRO A 164 -4.03 2.06 4.79
CA PRO A 164 -5.03 1.42 3.95
C PRO A 164 -6.38 1.31 4.66
N THR A 165 -7.47 1.53 3.91
CA THR A 165 -8.83 1.25 4.40
C THR A 165 -9.33 0.00 3.70
N ALA A 166 -9.89 -0.95 4.46
CA ALA A 166 -10.37 -2.24 3.93
C ALA A 166 -9.33 -2.97 3.05
N ASN A 167 -8.06 -2.97 3.48
CA ASN A 167 -6.93 -3.60 2.77
C ASN A 167 -6.63 -2.99 1.38
N VAL A 168 -7.12 -1.78 1.09
CA VAL A 168 -6.84 -1.07 -0.17
C VAL A 168 -5.98 0.17 0.11
N LEU A 169 -4.83 0.26 -0.55
CA LEU A 169 -4.05 1.49 -0.68
C LEU A 169 -4.36 2.10 -2.06
N THR A 170 -4.90 3.32 -2.07
CA THR A 170 -5.23 4.03 -3.33
C THR A 170 -4.05 4.91 -3.73
N ILE A 171 -3.52 4.71 -4.94
CA ILE A 171 -2.50 5.58 -5.55
C ILE A 171 -3.20 6.41 -6.64
N ALA A 172 -3.70 7.57 -6.24
CA ALA A 172 -4.42 8.48 -7.14
C ALA A 172 -3.46 9.45 -7.84
N GLY A 173 -3.77 9.76 -9.09
CA GLY A 173 -3.20 10.90 -9.78
C GLY A 173 -3.71 12.24 -9.23
N GLY A 174 -3.10 13.32 -9.70
CA GLY A 174 -3.50 14.69 -9.44
C GLY A 174 -3.53 15.49 -10.75
N THR A 175 -3.71 16.80 -10.69
CA THR A 175 -3.61 17.64 -11.90
C THR A 175 -2.22 17.48 -12.54
N GLY A 176 -2.17 16.97 -13.76
CA GLY A 176 -0.91 16.74 -14.48
C GLY A 176 -0.14 15.47 -14.06
N VAL A 177 -0.67 14.67 -13.13
CA VAL A 177 -0.09 13.39 -12.70
C VAL A 177 -1.12 12.29 -12.93
N ASN A 178 -0.79 11.31 -13.77
CA ASN A 178 -1.64 10.17 -14.04
C ASN A 178 -1.02 8.90 -13.45
N THR A 179 -1.85 8.06 -12.84
CA THR A 179 -1.43 6.81 -12.22
C THR A 179 -2.16 5.65 -12.89
N ALA A 180 -1.41 4.65 -13.37
CA ALA A 180 -1.94 3.47 -14.02
C ALA A 180 -1.33 2.21 -13.42
N GLY A 181 -2.16 1.24 -13.04
CA GLY A 181 -1.70 -0.06 -12.54
C GLY A 181 -1.74 -1.12 -13.65
N ALA A 182 -0.68 -1.92 -13.76
CA ALA A 182 -0.63 -3.11 -14.60
C ALA A 182 0.15 -4.23 -13.89
N ALA A 183 -0.53 -5.34 -13.59
CA ALA A 183 0.02 -6.48 -12.84
C ALA A 183 0.70 -6.07 -11.53
N THR A 184 2.03 -6.19 -11.45
CA THR A 184 2.84 -5.87 -10.27
C THR A 184 3.45 -4.47 -10.31
N THR A 185 3.16 -3.68 -11.34
CA THR A 185 3.74 -2.35 -11.53
C THR A 185 2.66 -1.28 -11.42
N VAL A 186 3.00 -0.20 -10.73
CA VAL A 186 2.26 1.05 -10.77
C VAL A 186 3.10 2.06 -11.54
N THR A 187 2.57 2.57 -12.64
CA THR A 187 3.19 3.62 -13.44
C THR A 187 2.64 4.97 -13.01
N ILE A 188 3.53 5.92 -12.73
CA ILE A 188 3.19 7.31 -12.41
C ILE A 188 3.77 8.18 -13.52
N ASN A 189 2.90 8.73 -14.34
CA ASN A 189 3.26 9.61 -15.45
C ASN A 189 2.96 11.06 -15.09
N ILE A 190 3.79 11.95 -15.62
CA ILE A 190 3.57 13.39 -15.56
C ILE A 190 3.04 13.81 -16.93
N ASP A 191 1.73 13.99 -17.04
CA ASP A 191 1.03 14.33 -18.28
C ASP A 191 1.17 15.83 -18.63
N SER A 192 1.52 16.65 -17.64
CA SER A 192 1.81 18.08 -17.81
C SER A 192 3.22 18.39 -17.31
N PRO A 193 4.09 19.05 -18.09
CA PRO A 193 5.46 19.32 -17.68
C PRO A 193 5.55 19.93 -16.28
N VAL A 194 6.54 19.49 -15.51
CA VAL A 194 6.82 20.05 -14.18
C VAL A 194 7.12 21.54 -14.32
N ILE A 195 6.29 22.39 -13.72
CA ILE A 195 6.57 23.83 -13.65
C ILE A 195 7.63 24.04 -12.57
N VAL A 196 8.86 24.38 -12.98
CA VAL A 196 9.92 24.80 -12.06
C VAL A 196 9.89 26.32 -11.89
N ALA A 197 10.10 26.81 -10.66
CA ALA A 197 9.92 28.22 -10.28
C ALA A 197 10.74 29.24 -11.10
N ASN A 198 11.83 28.79 -11.74
CA ASN A 198 12.78 29.65 -12.47
C ASN A 198 13.18 29.09 -13.86
N GLY A 199 12.33 28.32 -14.56
CA GLY A 199 12.77 27.78 -15.86
C GLY A 199 11.83 26.86 -16.62
N GLY A 200 10.71 27.41 -17.12
CA GLY A 200 10.00 26.93 -18.29
C GLY A 200 8.91 25.87 -18.05
N SER A 201 7.72 26.10 -18.59
CA SER A 201 6.58 25.18 -18.61
C SER A 201 6.73 24.02 -19.62
N GLY A 202 7.97 23.61 -19.95
CA GLY A 202 8.23 22.66 -21.02
C GLY A 202 7.88 23.18 -22.43
N ALA A 203 7.83 24.50 -22.62
CA ALA A 203 7.59 25.10 -23.93
C ALA A 203 8.82 24.87 -24.86
N ALA A 204 8.62 24.18 -25.98
CA ALA A 204 9.67 23.95 -26.99
C ALA A 204 10.10 25.22 -27.74
N THR A 205 9.27 26.28 -27.67
CA THR A 205 9.51 27.59 -28.23
C THR A 205 8.98 28.64 -27.27
N LEU A 206 9.84 29.57 -26.84
CA LEU A 206 9.41 30.74 -26.08
C LEU A 206 9.12 31.88 -27.06
N THR A 207 7.89 32.36 -27.09
CA THR A 207 7.52 33.57 -27.81
C THR A 207 7.73 34.78 -26.89
N GLY A 208 8.84 35.52 -27.06
CA GLY A 208 9.15 36.73 -26.28
C GLY A 208 10.63 36.86 -25.91
N VAL A 209 10.93 37.78 -24.97
CA VAL A 209 12.28 37.97 -24.41
C VAL A 209 12.58 36.84 -23.43
N LEU A 210 13.67 36.08 -23.65
CA LEU A 210 14.16 35.15 -22.65
C LEU A 210 14.98 35.92 -21.59
N THR A 211 14.41 36.13 -20.41
CA THR A 211 15.15 36.60 -19.23
C THR A 211 15.49 35.42 -18.33
N GLY A 212 16.72 34.90 -18.41
CA GLY A 212 17.17 33.80 -17.55
C GLY A 212 18.66 33.91 -17.22
N ASN A 213 19.03 33.58 -15.98
CA ASN A 213 20.42 33.50 -15.50
C ASN A 213 20.94 32.04 -15.58
N GLY A 214 20.86 31.44 -16.77
CA GLY A 214 21.36 30.08 -16.98
C GLY A 214 22.85 29.97 -16.65
N THR A 215 23.27 28.86 -16.04
CA THR A 215 24.67 28.49 -15.79
C THR A 215 25.44 28.08 -17.06
N SER A 216 24.83 28.21 -18.24
CA SER A 216 25.40 27.91 -19.55
C SER A 216 24.94 28.94 -20.58
N ALA A 217 25.73 29.12 -21.64
CA ALA A 217 25.49 30.14 -22.65
C ALA A 217 24.15 29.96 -23.37
N PHE A 218 23.39 31.05 -23.45
CA PHE A 218 22.20 31.16 -24.28
C PHE A 218 22.65 31.39 -25.73
N THR A 219 22.61 30.35 -26.56
CA THR A 219 22.98 30.46 -27.98
C THR A 219 21.78 31.02 -28.76
N VAL A 220 21.73 32.34 -28.93
CA VAL A 220 20.76 32.99 -29.83
C VAL A 220 21.01 32.52 -31.25
N SER A 221 20.03 31.84 -31.86
CA SER A 221 20.03 31.60 -33.29
C SER A 221 19.65 32.92 -33.98
N THR A 222 20.69 33.62 -34.44
CA THR A 222 20.76 34.79 -35.33
C THR A 222 20.18 36.13 -34.82
N VAL A 223 20.90 36.78 -33.90
CA VAL A 223 21.13 38.23 -34.08
C VAL A 223 22.04 38.32 -35.30
N THR A 224 21.52 38.79 -36.43
CA THR A 224 22.38 39.05 -37.59
C THR A 224 23.33 40.18 -37.25
N ASP A 225 24.57 40.06 -37.73
CA ASP A 225 25.65 41.00 -37.43
C ASP A 225 25.14 42.45 -37.61
N ASN A 226 25.33 43.25 -36.57
CA ASN A 226 25.27 44.73 -36.55
C ASN A 226 24.06 45.43 -35.88
N THR A 227 23.03 44.72 -35.37
CA THR A 227 21.91 45.40 -34.68
C THR A 227 22.09 45.43 -33.16
N VAL A 228 22.22 46.63 -32.58
CA VAL A 228 22.12 46.80 -31.11
C VAL A 228 20.66 46.70 -30.70
N VAL A 229 20.38 45.88 -29.69
CA VAL A 229 19.03 45.70 -29.13
C VAL A 229 18.91 46.48 -27.84
N MET A 230 17.96 47.41 -27.76
CA MET A 230 17.66 48.16 -26.54
C MET A 230 16.25 47.87 -26.02
N GLY A 231 16.06 48.03 -24.70
CA GLY A 231 14.74 47.98 -24.09
C GLY A 231 13.95 49.25 -24.38
N SER A 232 12.66 49.12 -24.71
CA SER A 232 11.75 50.27 -24.90
C SER A 232 10.77 50.45 -23.75
N THR A 233 10.09 51.60 -23.73
CA THR A 233 9.04 51.93 -22.74
C THR A 233 7.81 51.00 -22.79
N SER A 234 7.72 50.10 -23.77
CA SER A 234 6.59 49.19 -23.97
C SER A 234 6.97 47.71 -23.91
N ASN A 235 8.06 47.33 -23.21
CA ASN A 235 8.52 45.94 -23.11
C ASN A 235 8.75 45.24 -24.47
N LEU A 236 8.88 46.00 -25.54
CA LEU A 236 9.28 45.51 -26.87
C LEU A 236 10.78 45.75 -27.04
N LEU A 237 11.49 44.75 -27.53
CA LEU A 237 12.84 44.92 -28.07
C LEU A 237 12.69 45.76 -29.35
N GLN A 238 13.40 46.87 -29.44
CA GLN A 238 13.45 47.67 -30.66
C GLN A 238 14.87 47.62 -31.21
N ASP A 239 14.97 47.44 -32.52
CA ASP A 239 16.22 47.63 -33.23
C ASP A 239 16.58 49.11 -33.16
N THR A 240 17.81 49.41 -32.72
CA THR A 240 18.29 50.78 -32.83
C THR A 240 18.57 51.11 -34.30
N THR A 241 18.44 52.38 -34.69
CA THR A 241 18.94 52.87 -35.99
C THR A 241 20.47 52.90 -36.05
N ILE A 242 21.15 52.49 -34.98
CA ILE A 242 22.60 52.41 -34.89
C ILE A 242 23.01 51.04 -35.40
N THR A 243 23.74 51.04 -36.51
CA THR A 243 24.34 49.82 -37.08
C THR A 243 25.83 49.84 -36.75
N VAL A 244 26.35 48.79 -36.10
CA VAL A 244 27.79 48.64 -35.83
C VAL A 244 28.37 47.64 -36.81
N THR A 245 29.14 48.10 -37.80
CA THR A 245 29.70 47.22 -38.83
C THR A 245 30.85 46.36 -38.31
N ASP A 246 31.17 45.26 -39.00
CA ASP A 246 32.33 44.40 -38.71
C ASP A 246 33.68 45.14 -38.73
N ALA A 247 33.72 46.33 -39.34
CA ALA A 247 34.88 47.22 -39.35
C ALA A 247 34.96 48.13 -38.09
N GLY A 248 34.01 48.01 -37.16
CA GLY A 248 33.92 48.82 -35.94
C GLY A 248 33.30 50.20 -36.16
N GLU A 249 32.71 50.46 -37.33
CA GLU A 249 32.04 51.73 -37.63
C GLU A 249 30.63 51.74 -37.01
N MET A 250 30.32 52.78 -36.24
CA MET A 250 28.97 53.01 -35.72
C MET A 250 28.26 54.04 -36.60
N VAL A 251 27.28 53.59 -37.39
CA VAL A 251 26.47 54.47 -38.25
C VAL A 251 25.17 54.80 -37.53
N ASN A 252 24.83 56.08 -37.41
CA ASN A 252 23.54 56.52 -36.85
C ASN A 252 22.83 57.42 -37.84
N ALA A 253 21.87 56.87 -38.59
CA ALA A 253 21.11 57.59 -39.61
C ALA A 253 20.37 58.84 -39.11
N SER A 254 20.25 59.05 -37.78
CA SER A 254 19.62 60.24 -37.19
C SER A 254 20.59 61.39 -36.88
N GLN A 255 21.91 61.24 -37.07
CA GLN A 255 22.86 62.33 -36.88
C GLN A 255 22.99 63.16 -38.17
N PRO A 256 22.74 64.48 -38.13
CA PRO A 256 22.90 65.31 -39.33
C PRO A 256 24.37 65.41 -39.71
N ALA A 257 24.68 65.20 -41.00
CA ALA A 257 26.00 65.50 -41.54
C ALA A 257 26.31 67.00 -41.33
N PHE A 258 27.46 67.31 -40.74
CA PHE A 258 27.90 68.68 -40.55
C PHE A 258 28.86 69.08 -41.68
N LEU A 259 28.42 70.01 -42.53
CA LEU A 259 29.27 70.62 -43.55
C LEU A 259 29.81 71.95 -43.01
N ALA A 260 31.10 72.00 -42.66
CA ALA A 260 31.76 73.27 -42.34
C ALA A 260 32.14 73.99 -43.63
N TYR A 261 31.32 74.94 -44.08
CA TYR A 261 31.64 75.84 -45.18
C TYR A 261 32.10 77.20 -44.63
N GLN A 262 33.33 77.63 -44.94
CA GLN A 262 33.81 78.97 -44.62
C GLN A 262 33.58 79.88 -45.84
N ALA A 263 32.58 80.76 -45.74
CA ALA A 263 32.08 81.58 -46.84
C ALA A 263 32.89 82.86 -47.12
N SER A 264 34.17 82.94 -46.76
CA SER A 264 34.97 84.15 -47.04
C SER A 264 36.19 83.85 -47.89
N GLU A 265 36.21 84.47 -49.06
CA GLU A 265 37.42 84.64 -49.86
C GLU A 265 38.39 85.53 -49.05
N GLN A 266 39.50 84.96 -48.61
CA GLN A 266 40.60 85.75 -48.05
C GLN A 266 41.49 86.20 -49.20
N THR A 267 41.54 87.51 -49.45
CA THR A 267 42.41 88.09 -50.47
C THR A 267 43.87 87.87 -50.10
N ASN A 268 44.61 87.19 -50.97
CA ASN A 268 46.04 86.95 -50.81
C ASN A 268 46.82 88.29 -50.69
N ALA A 269 47.41 88.54 -49.53
CA ALA A 269 48.16 89.76 -49.23
C ALA A 269 49.58 89.82 -49.86
N THR A 270 49.91 88.97 -50.84
CA THR A 270 51.22 88.98 -51.54
C THR A 270 51.19 89.62 -52.94
N GLY A 271 50.07 90.23 -53.35
CA GLY A 271 50.05 91.21 -54.45
C GLY A 271 50.06 90.66 -55.89
N ASN A 272 49.91 89.34 -56.11
CA ASN A 272 49.86 88.75 -57.46
C ASN A 272 48.43 88.61 -58.04
N GLY A 273 47.39 89.06 -57.33
CA GLY A 273 46.01 89.03 -57.86
C GLY A 273 45.43 87.63 -58.13
N THR A 274 46.09 86.55 -57.71
CA THR A 274 45.53 85.20 -57.74
C THR A 274 44.79 84.92 -56.43
N THR A 275 43.48 84.70 -56.54
CA THR A 275 42.61 84.24 -55.45
C THR A 275 42.99 82.80 -55.11
N TYR A 276 43.31 82.52 -53.84
CA TYR A 276 43.47 81.14 -53.37
C TYR A 276 42.23 80.78 -52.55
N THR A 277 41.43 79.86 -53.05
CA THR A 277 40.32 79.29 -52.28
C THR A 277 40.89 78.14 -51.45
N LEU A 278 40.91 78.29 -50.12
CA LEU A 278 41.12 77.15 -49.21
C LEU A 278 40.03 76.10 -49.53
N GLY A 279 40.45 74.88 -49.88
CA GLY A 279 39.58 73.81 -50.38
C GLY A 279 39.64 73.56 -51.89
N SER A 280 40.40 74.34 -52.68
CA SER A 280 40.38 74.17 -54.15
C SER A 280 41.17 72.98 -54.70
N THR A 281 42.04 72.33 -53.92
CA THR A 281 42.74 71.11 -54.37
C THR A 281 43.28 70.25 -53.22
N MET A 282 42.42 69.69 -52.34
CA MET A 282 42.65 68.50 -51.45
C MET A 282 42.56 68.65 -49.91
N ASP A 283 42.51 69.84 -49.30
CA ASP A 283 42.74 69.95 -47.83
C ASP A 283 41.49 70.00 -46.90
N LEU A 284 40.29 69.64 -47.36
CA LEU A 284 39.15 69.33 -46.46
C LEU A 284 38.44 68.04 -46.90
N THR A 285 39.21 67.02 -47.25
CA THR A 285 38.68 65.71 -47.66
C THR A 285 38.47 64.80 -46.45
N GLU A 286 37.72 65.27 -45.44
CA GLU A 286 37.03 64.35 -44.53
C GLU A 286 35.58 64.81 -44.43
N VAL A 287 34.83 64.40 -45.45
CA VAL A 287 33.38 64.46 -45.44
C VAL A 287 32.91 63.30 -44.59
N PHE A 288 32.45 63.54 -43.37
CA PHE A 288 31.63 62.56 -42.67
C PHE A 288 30.26 62.53 -43.37
N ASP A 289 30.21 61.80 -44.48
CA ASP A 289 28.98 61.45 -45.19
C ASP A 289 28.52 60.09 -44.67
N GLN A 290 27.60 60.11 -43.70
CA GLN A 290 26.92 58.89 -43.28
C GLN A 290 25.80 58.60 -44.28
N GLY A 291 26.11 57.91 -45.38
CA GLY A 291 25.08 57.41 -46.30
C GLY A 291 25.44 57.46 -47.79
N GLY A 292 26.44 58.24 -48.19
CA GLY A 292 26.85 58.34 -49.58
C GLY A 292 25.85 59.11 -50.44
N ASP A 293 25.04 60.01 -49.87
CA ASP A 293 23.84 60.57 -50.50
C ASP A 293 23.98 62.00 -51.06
N PHE A 294 25.18 62.40 -51.47
CA PHE A 294 25.43 63.65 -52.22
C PHE A 294 24.87 63.68 -53.65
#